data_AF-A0A936KM67-F1
#
_entry.id   AF-A0A936KM67-F1
#
_cell.length_a   1.000
_cell.length_b   1.000
_cell.length_c   1.000
_cell.angle_alpha   90.00
_cell.angle_beta   90.00
_cell.angle_gamma   90.00
#
_symmetry.space_group_name_H-M   'P 1'
#
loop_
_entity.id
_entity.type
_entity.pdbx_description
1 polymer ?
#
loop_
_entity_poly.entity_id
_entity_poly.type
_entity_poly.pdbx_seq_one_letter_code
_entity_poly.pdbx_strand_id
1 'polypeptide(L)'
;MPAIDGPDHVLDFARSARRGYPEAVYCEGKSPAQVEAIAREVASRAVLARADSGADAGASSGAGSRAGAGAAAPAGMPCTLFTRAGADHAAAVTRVLPDAFHDEVARLLAWPPVRPQPTGGLVVVVCAGTSDLPVAREALLTARHLGREATLVADVGVAGLHRVLGHLDLLRSARAIVVVAGMDGALPAVVAGLVSAPVVAVPTSVGYGASFGGVAALLSMLNACAPGIGVVNIDNGYGGGHLAAQIAADPC
;
A
#
# COMPACT_ATOMS: atom_id res chain seq x y z
N MET A 1 14.49 -32.66 9.07
CA MET A 1 15.20 -31.43 8.63
C MET A 1 15.57 -30.65 9.87
N PRO A 2 16.82 -30.16 10.01
CA PRO A 2 17.19 -29.42 11.20
C PRO A 2 16.45 -28.08 11.23
N ALA A 3 15.94 -27.71 12.41
CA ALA A 3 15.36 -26.42 12.68
C ALA A 3 16.42 -25.34 12.45
N ILE A 4 16.13 -24.39 11.56
CA ILE A 4 16.94 -23.18 11.41
C ILE A 4 16.47 -22.23 12.52
N ASP A 5 17.19 -22.21 13.64
CA ASP A 5 17.02 -21.20 14.69
C ASP A 5 17.46 -19.83 14.14
N GLY A 6 16.51 -19.11 13.57
CA GLY A 6 16.56 -17.69 13.27
C GLY A 6 15.18 -17.09 13.56
N PRO A 7 15.04 -15.76 13.70
CA PRO A 7 13.72 -15.16 13.80
C PRO A 7 12.88 -15.56 12.57
N ASP A 8 11.61 -15.95 12.77
CA ASP A 8 10.67 -16.37 11.71
C ASP A 8 10.40 -15.27 10.65
N HIS A 9 11.05 -14.10 10.76
CA HIS A 9 10.98 -12.96 9.86
C HIS A 9 12.31 -12.18 9.86
N VAL A 10 12.66 -11.62 8.71
CA VAL A 10 13.79 -10.68 8.55
C VAL A 10 13.26 -9.46 7.82
N LEU A 11 13.36 -8.28 8.44
CA LEU A 11 12.90 -7.01 7.88
C LEU A 11 14.06 -6.25 7.21
N ASP A 12 13.81 -5.71 6.02
CA ASP A 12 14.79 -4.99 5.19
C ASP A 12 14.57 -3.48 5.27
N PHE A 13 14.93 -2.90 6.41
CA PHE A 13 14.79 -1.45 6.62
C PHE A 13 15.77 -0.61 5.78
N ALA A 14 16.79 -1.22 5.17
CA ALA A 14 17.68 -0.55 4.23
C ALA A 14 17.06 -0.45 2.82
N ARG A 15 15.87 -1.04 2.59
CA ARG A 15 15.12 -0.98 1.34
C ARG A 15 14.81 0.45 0.91
N SER A 16 14.49 1.35 1.83
CA SER A 16 14.20 2.74 1.50
C SER A 16 15.42 3.45 0.94
N ALA A 17 16.61 3.25 1.51
CA ALA A 17 17.85 3.81 0.98
C ALA A 17 18.24 3.20 -0.37
N ARG A 18 18.01 1.90 -0.58
CA ARG A 18 18.39 1.21 -1.83
C ARG A 18 17.40 1.39 -2.97
N ARG A 19 16.10 1.47 -2.66
CA ARG A 19 15.02 1.39 -3.66
C ARG A 19 14.08 2.59 -3.64
N GLY A 20 14.19 3.48 -2.66
CA GLY A 20 13.39 4.71 -2.57
C GLY A 20 12.01 4.53 -1.93
N TYR A 21 11.74 3.40 -1.26
CA TYR A 21 10.41 3.13 -0.69
C TYR A 21 10.42 2.34 0.64
N PRO A 22 9.37 2.52 1.48
CA PRO A 22 9.20 1.87 2.77
C PRO A 22 9.20 0.34 2.72
N GLU A 23 9.45 -0.26 3.89
CA GLU A 23 9.21 -1.69 4.10
C GLU A 23 7.70 -1.99 4.10
N ALA A 24 7.33 -3.18 3.66
CA ALA A 24 5.94 -3.63 3.67
C ALA A 24 5.81 -5.05 4.24
N VAL A 25 4.88 -5.20 5.18
CA VAL A 25 4.56 -6.45 5.86
C VAL A 25 3.20 -6.92 5.36
N TYR A 26 3.19 -8.02 4.61
CA TYR A 26 1.96 -8.71 4.24
C TYR A 26 1.43 -9.49 5.45
N CYS A 27 0.35 -9.04 6.08
CA CYS A 27 -0.16 -9.63 7.33
C CYS A 27 -1.03 -10.87 7.11
N GLU A 28 -1.69 -10.99 5.96
CA GLU A 28 -2.54 -12.14 5.66
C GLU A 28 -1.72 -13.43 5.60
N GLY A 29 -2.25 -14.50 6.22
CA GLY A 29 -1.52 -15.75 6.43
C GLY A 29 -0.52 -15.76 7.60
N LYS A 30 -0.26 -14.62 8.27
CA LYS A 30 0.50 -14.57 9.54
C LYS A 30 -0.45 -14.67 10.74
N SER A 31 0.05 -15.11 11.89
CA SER A 31 -0.70 -15.03 13.14
C SER A 31 -0.59 -13.63 13.77
N PRO A 32 -1.55 -13.23 14.63
CA PRO A 32 -1.44 -11.97 15.37
C PRO A 32 -0.15 -11.86 16.20
N ALA A 33 0.34 -12.96 16.77
CA ALA A 33 1.59 -12.98 17.53
C ALA A 33 2.82 -12.70 16.65
N GLN A 34 2.85 -13.24 15.42
CA GLN A 34 3.91 -12.95 14.46
C GLN A 34 3.88 -11.49 14.02
N VAL A 35 2.69 -10.93 13.75
CA VAL A 35 2.53 -9.52 13.40
C VAL A 35 2.93 -8.60 14.55
N GLU A 36 2.61 -8.96 15.80
CA GLU A 36 3.06 -8.23 16.99
C GLU A 36 4.58 -8.24 17.13
N ALA A 37 5.22 -9.39 16.91
CA ALA A 37 6.69 -9.50 16.95
C ALA A 37 7.36 -8.59 15.90
N ILE A 38 6.84 -8.58 14.67
CA ILE A 38 7.28 -7.66 13.61
C ILE A 38 7.10 -6.21 14.05
N ALA A 39 5.95 -5.84 14.63
CA ALA A 39 5.71 -4.49 15.12
C ALA A 39 6.69 -4.08 16.23
N ARG A 40 7.10 -5.01 17.11
CA ARG A 40 8.12 -4.78 18.14
C ARG A 40 9.50 -4.54 17.54
N GLU A 41 9.85 -5.26 16.47
CA GLU A 41 11.09 -5.02 15.73
C GLU A 41 11.08 -3.64 15.04
N VAL A 42 9.96 -3.26 14.44
CA VAL A 42 9.77 -1.93 13.85
C VAL A 42 9.92 -0.82 14.92
N ALA A 43 9.34 -1.01 16.11
CA ALA A 43 9.44 -0.07 17.22
C ALA A 43 10.87 0.06 17.78
N SER A 44 11.61 -1.06 17.90
CA SER A 44 12.96 -1.05 18.45
C SER A 44 13.94 -0.24 17.58
N ARG A 45 13.73 -0.24 16.26
CA ARG A 45 14.53 0.58 15.34
C ARG A 45 14.31 2.07 15.46
N ALA A 46 13.11 2.51 15.82
CA ALA A 46 12.89 3.92 16.15
C ALA A 46 13.69 4.35 17.38
N VAL A 47 13.86 3.46 18.36
CA VAL A 47 14.70 3.72 19.54
C VAL A 47 16.17 3.80 19.13
N LEU A 48 16.65 2.89 18.28
CA LEU A 48 18.03 2.92 17.78
C LEU A 48 18.31 4.18 16.94
N ALA A 49 17.42 4.54 16.01
CA ALA A 49 17.55 5.75 15.19
C ALA A 49 17.59 7.04 16.03
N ARG A 50 16.94 7.05 17.21
CA ARG A 50 17.02 8.14 18.19
C ARG A 50 18.35 8.17 18.94
N ALA A 51 18.90 7.01 19.29
CA ALA A 51 20.21 6.93 19.93
C ALA A 51 21.32 7.44 19.00
N ASP A 52 21.25 7.11 17.71
CA ASP A 52 22.22 7.55 16.71
C ASP A 52 22.13 9.05 16.41
N SER A 53 20.91 9.63 16.44
CA SER A 53 20.70 11.08 16.28
C SER A 53 20.99 11.90 17.55
N GLY A 54 21.16 11.24 18.70
CA GLY A 54 21.49 11.85 19.99
C GLY A 54 23.00 11.93 20.30
N ALA A 55 23.87 11.44 19.41
CA ALA A 55 25.33 11.46 19.62
C ALA A 55 25.99 12.84 19.39
N ASP A 56 25.22 13.90 19.11
CA ASP A 56 25.69 15.30 19.04
C ASP A 56 25.08 16.21 20.13
N ALA A 57 24.59 15.64 21.23
CA ALA A 57 24.18 16.42 22.41
C ALA A 57 24.77 15.82 23.68
N GLY A 58 25.54 16.65 24.39
CA GLY A 58 26.41 16.27 25.49
C GLY A 58 25.75 15.51 26.65
N ALA A 59 26.57 14.67 27.27
CA ALA A 59 26.26 13.83 28.41
C ALA A 59 25.67 14.57 29.62
N SER A 60 24.62 14.00 30.21
CA SER A 60 24.50 13.93 31.68
C SER A 60 23.66 12.71 32.07
N SER A 61 24.18 11.98 33.06
CA SER A 61 23.72 10.68 33.54
C SER A 61 22.47 10.79 34.42
N GLY A 62 21.48 9.93 34.16
CA GLY A 62 20.36 9.68 35.07
C GLY A 62 19.71 8.33 34.77
N ALA A 63 20.04 7.32 35.57
CA ALA A 63 19.42 5.99 35.50
C ALA A 63 17.94 6.08 35.89
N GLY A 64 17.05 5.62 35.00
CA GLY A 64 15.61 5.60 35.22
C GLY A 64 14.92 4.62 34.29
N SER A 65 14.76 3.39 34.76
CA SER A 65 13.87 2.38 34.18
C SER A 65 12.44 2.92 34.05
N ARG A 66 11.93 2.98 32.81
CA ARG A 66 10.50 2.93 32.50
C ARG A 66 10.27 2.12 31.23
N ALA A 67 10.09 0.82 31.42
CA ALA A 67 9.36 -0.01 30.47
C ALA A 67 7.91 0.48 30.41
N GLY A 68 7.39 0.74 29.21
CA GLY A 68 6.00 1.10 28.97
C GLY A 68 5.77 2.57 28.59
N ALA A 69 6.31 3.01 27.46
CA ALA A 69 5.85 4.21 26.76
C ALA A 69 5.87 3.90 25.26
N GLY A 70 4.73 3.99 24.58
CA GLY A 70 4.66 3.81 23.14
C GLY A 70 5.70 4.68 22.45
N ALA A 71 6.52 4.08 21.59
CA ALA A 71 7.58 4.81 20.92
C ALA A 71 6.92 5.72 19.88
N ALA A 72 6.88 7.02 20.10
CA ALA A 72 6.61 7.95 19.00
C ALA A 72 7.69 7.76 17.92
N ALA A 73 7.35 7.96 16.64
CA ALA A 73 8.32 7.86 15.57
C ALA A 73 9.35 9.02 15.58
N PRO A 74 10.65 8.77 15.29
CA PRO A 74 11.60 9.85 14.99
C PRO A 74 11.30 10.51 13.64
N ALA A 75 11.60 11.81 13.53
CA ALA A 75 11.42 12.57 12.29
C ALA A 75 12.28 11.99 11.17
N GLY A 76 11.71 11.83 9.97
CA GLY A 76 12.42 11.31 8.79
C GLY A 76 12.59 9.79 8.75
N MET A 77 12.03 9.04 9.70
CA MET A 77 12.04 7.57 9.64
C MET A 77 11.19 7.07 8.47
N PRO A 78 11.71 6.14 7.63
CA PRO A 78 10.92 5.54 6.57
C PRO A 78 9.72 4.80 7.15
N CYS A 79 8.56 4.97 6.51
CA CYS A 79 7.35 4.26 6.88
C CYS A 79 7.53 2.74 6.79
N THR A 80 6.74 2.00 7.56
CA THR A 80 6.49 0.58 7.37
C THR A 80 4.99 0.41 7.16
N LEU A 81 4.60 -0.26 6.08
CA LEU A 81 3.21 -0.55 5.77
C LEU A 81 2.86 -1.96 6.23
N PHE A 82 1.73 -2.13 6.90
CA PHE A 82 1.16 -3.43 7.24
C PHE A 82 -0.08 -3.62 6.37
N THR A 83 0.01 -4.49 5.37
CA THR A 83 -1.03 -4.69 4.35
C THR A 83 -1.85 -5.91 4.67
N ARG A 84 -3.11 -5.93 4.22
CA ARG A 84 -4.06 -7.03 4.49
C ARG A 84 -4.23 -7.38 5.98
N ALA A 85 -4.08 -6.40 6.86
CA ALA A 85 -4.28 -6.59 8.28
C ALA A 85 -5.77 -6.78 8.59
N GLY A 86 -6.17 -7.99 8.99
CA GLY A 86 -7.48 -8.21 9.61
C GLY A 86 -7.56 -7.55 10.98
N ALA A 87 -8.73 -7.57 11.61
CA ALA A 87 -8.95 -6.91 12.91
C ALA A 87 -7.94 -7.34 13.99
N ASP A 88 -7.64 -8.65 14.08
CA ASP A 88 -6.68 -9.17 15.06
C ASP A 88 -5.24 -8.73 14.76
N HIS A 89 -4.86 -8.63 13.47
CA HIS A 89 -3.57 -8.09 13.06
C HIS A 89 -3.46 -6.60 13.41
N ALA A 90 -4.50 -5.82 13.13
CA ALA A 90 -4.54 -4.40 13.45
C ALA A 90 -4.44 -4.16 14.98
N ALA A 91 -5.15 -4.97 15.78
CA ALA A 91 -5.07 -4.93 17.23
C ALA A 91 -3.65 -5.28 17.74
N ALA A 92 -3.00 -6.28 17.13
CA ALA A 92 -1.63 -6.66 17.45
C ALA A 92 -0.63 -5.53 17.15
N VAL A 93 -0.74 -4.88 15.98
CA VAL A 93 0.12 -3.73 15.62
C VAL A 93 -0.11 -2.57 16.58
N THR A 94 -1.37 -2.17 16.79
CA THR A 94 -1.73 -0.97 17.59
C THR A 94 -1.38 -1.12 19.07
N ARG A 95 -1.33 -2.35 19.59
CA ARG A 95 -0.83 -2.63 20.96
C ARG A 95 0.62 -2.21 21.15
N VAL A 96 1.43 -2.30 20.09
CA VAL A 96 2.87 -2.00 20.11
C VAL A 96 3.14 -0.58 19.59
N LEU A 97 2.44 -0.19 18.54
CA LEU A 97 2.55 1.09 17.82
C LEU A 97 1.21 1.83 17.92
N PRO A 98 0.88 2.44 19.08
CA PRO A 98 -0.44 3.02 19.34
C PRO A 98 -0.74 4.26 18.49
N ASP A 99 0.28 4.88 17.91
CA ASP A 99 0.19 6.02 17.00
C ASP A 99 0.20 5.61 15.52
N ALA A 100 0.15 4.32 15.19
CA ALA A 100 0.04 3.87 13.80
C ALA A 100 -1.24 4.39 13.14
N PHE A 101 -1.11 4.87 11.90
CA PHE A 101 -2.27 5.15 11.06
C PHE A 101 -2.95 3.82 10.74
N HIS A 102 -4.28 3.77 10.78
CA HIS A 102 -5.07 2.59 10.44
C HIS A 102 -6.26 2.97 9.56
N ASP A 103 -6.42 2.25 8.46
CA ASP A 103 -7.60 2.27 7.60
C ASP A 103 -8.24 0.88 7.58
N GLU A 104 -9.37 0.75 8.27
CA GLU A 104 -10.09 -0.54 8.41
C GLU A 104 -10.58 -1.08 7.07
N VAL A 105 -11.02 -0.19 6.18
CA VAL A 105 -11.56 -0.60 4.87
C VAL A 105 -10.43 -1.13 3.98
N ALA A 106 -9.30 -0.44 3.95
CA ALA A 106 -8.13 -0.88 3.20
C ALA A 106 -7.39 -2.06 3.85
N ARG A 107 -7.72 -2.41 5.11
CA ARG A 107 -6.94 -3.35 5.93
C ARG A 107 -5.45 -2.97 5.95
N LEU A 108 -5.17 -1.67 6.09
CA LEU A 108 -3.82 -1.12 5.99
C LEU A 108 -3.48 -0.32 7.24
N LEU A 109 -2.31 -0.61 7.82
CA LEU A 109 -1.68 0.25 8.82
C LEU A 109 -0.37 0.82 8.29
N ALA A 110 -0.01 2.00 8.79
CA ALA A 110 1.24 2.67 8.45
C ALA A 110 1.88 3.24 9.71
N TRP A 111 3.17 2.98 9.88
CA TRP A 111 3.93 3.58 10.96
C TRP A 111 5.35 3.96 10.49
N PRO A 112 5.82 5.21 10.67
CA PRO A 112 5.13 6.33 11.31
C PRO A 112 3.81 6.74 10.60
N PRO A 113 2.84 7.36 11.30
CA PRO A 113 1.53 7.67 10.72
C PRO A 113 1.54 8.82 9.71
N VAL A 114 2.60 9.65 9.75
CA VAL A 114 2.70 10.85 8.92
C VAL A 114 3.12 10.48 7.51
N ARG A 115 2.36 10.97 6.53
CA ARG A 115 2.67 10.77 5.10
C ARG A 115 3.72 11.79 4.65
N PRO A 116 4.64 11.41 3.73
CA PRO A 116 5.57 12.36 3.13
C PRO A 116 4.83 13.48 2.38
N GLN A 117 5.50 14.64 2.23
CA GLN A 117 5.03 15.69 1.31
C GLN A 117 4.92 15.11 -0.11
N PRO A 118 3.80 15.27 -0.81
CA PRO A 118 3.66 14.77 -2.18
C PRO A 118 4.68 15.40 -3.13
N THR A 119 5.32 14.56 -3.95
CA THR A 119 6.13 14.96 -5.11
C THR A 119 5.77 14.09 -6.32
N GLY A 120 6.32 14.35 -7.50
CA GLY A 120 5.97 13.63 -8.71
C GLY A 120 4.64 14.06 -9.32
N GLY A 121 4.10 13.21 -10.20
CA GLY A 121 2.80 13.39 -10.81
C GLY A 121 1.65 12.73 -10.04
N LEU A 122 0.43 13.08 -10.45
CA LEU A 122 -0.80 12.55 -9.86
C LEU A 122 -0.99 11.05 -10.18
N VAL A 123 -1.33 10.27 -9.16
CA VAL A 123 -1.86 8.90 -9.31
C VAL A 123 -3.38 8.93 -9.17
N VAL A 124 -4.11 8.46 -10.17
CA VAL A 124 -5.56 8.29 -10.05
C VAL A 124 -5.87 6.82 -9.83
N VAL A 125 -6.56 6.50 -8.74
CA VAL A 125 -7.09 5.15 -8.48
C VAL A 125 -8.55 5.13 -8.89
N VAL A 126 -8.94 4.12 -9.65
CA VAL A 126 -10.29 3.96 -10.18
C VAL A 126 -10.80 2.60 -9.73
N CYS A 127 -12.03 2.50 -9.22
CA CYS A 127 -12.64 1.22 -8.92
C CYS A 127 -14.01 1.03 -9.58
N ALA A 128 -14.28 -0.19 -10.06
CA ALA A 128 -15.50 -0.48 -10.82
C ALA A 128 -16.76 -0.40 -9.95
N GLY A 129 -16.70 -0.92 -8.73
CA GLY A 129 -17.80 -0.85 -7.77
C GLY A 129 -17.33 -0.62 -6.34
N THR A 130 -18.29 -0.45 -5.44
CA THR A 130 -18.02 -0.28 -4.00
C THR A 130 -17.39 -1.53 -3.38
N SER A 131 -17.66 -2.71 -3.92
CA SER A 131 -17.05 -3.97 -3.47
C SER A 131 -15.53 -4.03 -3.70
N ASP A 132 -15.02 -3.23 -4.65
CA ASP A 132 -13.58 -3.14 -4.94
C ASP A 132 -12.86 -2.11 -4.03
N LEU A 133 -13.60 -1.39 -3.17
CA LEU A 133 -13.06 -0.32 -2.33
C LEU A 133 -11.92 -0.76 -1.41
N PRO A 134 -11.93 -1.94 -0.76
CA PRO A 134 -10.81 -2.38 0.07
C PRO A 134 -9.48 -2.39 -0.70
N VAL A 135 -9.49 -2.96 -1.90
CA VAL A 135 -8.30 -3.05 -2.78
C VAL A 135 -7.94 -1.67 -3.35
N ALA A 136 -8.93 -0.87 -3.74
CA ALA A 136 -8.70 0.48 -4.27
C ALA A 136 -8.14 1.43 -3.21
N ARG A 137 -8.64 1.38 -1.98
CA ARG A 137 -8.11 2.17 -0.86
C ARG A 137 -6.71 1.72 -0.47
N GLU A 138 -6.41 0.42 -0.51
CA GLU A 138 -5.04 -0.07 -0.30
C GLU A 138 -4.08 0.51 -1.34
N ALA A 139 -4.45 0.52 -2.62
CA ALA A 139 -3.65 1.16 -3.67
C ALA A 139 -3.48 2.67 -3.46
N LEU A 140 -4.57 3.38 -3.15
CA LEU A 140 -4.57 4.81 -2.86
C LEU A 140 -3.62 5.16 -1.71
N LEU A 141 -3.76 4.45 -0.59
CA LEU A 141 -2.97 4.70 0.61
C LEU A 141 -1.51 4.29 0.38
N THR A 142 -1.25 3.21 -0.34
CA THR A 142 0.12 2.81 -0.70
C THR A 142 0.80 3.93 -1.49
N ALA A 143 0.17 4.46 -2.54
CA ALA A 143 0.73 5.55 -3.34
C ALA A 143 0.99 6.83 -2.51
N ARG A 144 0.07 7.17 -1.59
CA ARG A 144 0.22 8.33 -0.70
C ARG A 144 1.36 8.15 0.32
N HIS A 145 1.52 6.97 0.91
CA HIS A 145 2.63 6.68 1.82
C HIS A 145 3.97 6.56 1.08
N LEU A 146 3.95 6.36 -0.23
CA LEU A 146 5.11 6.48 -1.12
C LEU A 146 5.39 7.92 -1.58
N GLY A 147 4.66 8.91 -1.03
CA GLY A 147 4.90 10.32 -1.28
C GLY A 147 4.36 10.83 -2.60
N ARG A 148 3.32 10.21 -3.17
CA ARG A 148 2.61 10.72 -4.35
C ARG A 148 1.30 11.38 -3.96
N GLU A 149 0.90 12.38 -4.74
CA GLU A 149 -0.48 12.82 -4.74
C GLU A 149 -1.32 11.71 -5.36
N ALA A 150 -2.40 11.30 -4.68
CA ALA A 150 -3.29 10.30 -5.22
C ALA A 150 -4.75 10.56 -4.86
N THR A 151 -5.63 10.29 -5.82
CA THR A 151 -7.09 10.52 -5.73
C THR A 151 -7.85 9.26 -6.14
N LEU A 152 -9.00 9.01 -5.50
CA LEU A 152 -9.86 7.86 -5.79
C LEU A 152 -11.12 8.30 -6.53
N VAL A 153 -11.43 7.61 -7.62
CA VAL A 153 -12.70 7.66 -8.35
C VAL A 153 -13.37 6.29 -8.18
N ALA A 154 -14.48 6.24 -7.47
CA ALA A 154 -15.16 4.99 -7.12
C ALA A 154 -16.47 4.83 -7.88
N ASP A 155 -16.93 3.58 -8.02
CA ASP A 155 -18.18 3.20 -8.68
C ASP A 155 -18.27 3.72 -10.13
N VAL A 156 -17.26 3.40 -10.94
CA VAL A 156 -17.25 3.74 -12.38
C VAL A 156 -17.12 2.50 -13.27
N GLY A 157 -17.88 1.45 -12.96
CA GLY A 157 -17.87 0.20 -13.70
C GLY A 157 -18.38 0.30 -15.15
N VAL A 158 -18.05 -0.70 -15.95
CA VAL A 158 -18.37 -0.75 -17.40
C VAL A 158 -19.87 -0.74 -17.71
N ALA A 159 -20.71 -1.21 -16.78
CA ALA A 159 -22.17 -1.18 -16.90
C ALA A 159 -22.75 0.25 -16.98
N GLY A 160 -21.98 1.27 -16.57
CA GLY A 160 -22.36 2.67 -16.66
C GLY A 160 -21.21 3.52 -17.17
N LEU A 161 -20.79 3.30 -18.41
CA LEU A 161 -19.60 3.95 -19.00
C LEU A 161 -19.60 5.48 -18.88
N HIS A 162 -20.77 6.12 -18.89
CA HIS A 162 -20.91 7.57 -18.66
C HIS A 162 -20.28 8.04 -17.33
N ARG A 163 -20.21 7.18 -16.31
CA ARG A 163 -19.55 7.49 -15.03
C ARG A 163 -18.03 7.61 -15.18
N VAL A 164 -17.41 6.75 -15.98
CA VAL A 164 -15.98 6.90 -16.35
C VAL A 164 -15.77 8.18 -17.17
N LEU A 165 -16.65 8.40 -18.16
CA LEU A 165 -16.56 9.58 -19.03
C LEU A 165 -16.74 10.90 -18.27
N GLY A 166 -17.49 10.92 -17.18
CA GLY A 166 -17.63 12.07 -16.29
C GLY A 166 -16.32 12.49 -15.59
N HIS A 167 -15.30 11.64 -15.59
CA HIS A 167 -14.00 11.91 -14.98
C HIS A 167 -12.85 12.00 -16.01
N LEU A 168 -13.16 12.17 -17.30
CA LEU A 168 -12.16 12.08 -18.37
C LEU A 168 -11.01 13.08 -18.21
N ASP A 169 -11.29 14.31 -17.79
CA ASP A 169 -10.27 15.34 -17.59
C ASP A 169 -9.31 14.99 -16.45
N LEU A 170 -9.85 14.48 -15.33
CA LEU A 170 -9.04 13.99 -14.22
C LEU A 170 -8.17 12.81 -14.65
N LEU A 171 -8.76 11.83 -15.34
CA LEU A 171 -8.04 10.65 -15.82
C LEU A 171 -6.91 11.04 -16.79
N ARG A 172 -7.15 12.01 -17.69
CA ARG A 172 -6.13 12.51 -18.61
C ARG A 172 -5.03 13.34 -17.96
N SER A 173 -5.29 13.92 -16.79
CA SER A 173 -4.28 14.65 -16.00
C SER A 173 -3.34 13.73 -15.21
N ALA A 174 -3.67 12.45 -15.07
CA ALA A 174 -2.89 11.50 -14.29
C ALA A 174 -1.53 11.18 -14.94
N ARG A 175 -0.51 10.97 -14.12
CA ARG A 175 0.79 10.41 -14.55
C ARG A 175 0.78 8.89 -14.57
N ALA A 176 -0.02 8.26 -13.71
CA ALA A 176 -0.30 6.83 -13.70
C ALA A 176 -1.71 6.60 -13.16
N ILE A 177 -2.39 5.56 -13.65
CA ILE A 177 -3.74 5.21 -13.20
C ILE A 177 -3.74 3.78 -12.68
N VAL A 178 -4.28 3.57 -11.48
CA VAL A 178 -4.54 2.22 -10.96
C VAL A 178 -6.01 1.91 -11.21
N VAL A 179 -6.32 0.85 -11.93
CA VAL A 179 -7.71 0.44 -12.16
C VAL A 179 -7.97 -0.89 -11.46
N VAL A 180 -8.90 -0.85 -10.51
CA VAL A 180 -9.28 -1.97 -9.63
C VAL A 180 -10.66 -2.47 -10.03
N ALA A 181 -10.74 -3.73 -10.48
CA ALA A 181 -12.01 -4.30 -10.93
C ALA A 181 -12.07 -5.81 -10.79
N GLY A 182 -13.22 -6.30 -10.32
CA GLY A 182 -13.58 -7.73 -10.35
C GLY A 182 -14.42 -8.10 -11.57
N MET A 183 -15.28 -9.11 -11.40
CA MET A 183 -16.17 -9.63 -12.44
C MET A 183 -15.42 -10.06 -13.71
N ASP A 184 -15.71 -9.43 -14.85
CA ASP A 184 -15.10 -9.67 -16.16
C ASP A 184 -13.80 -8.87 -16.36
N GLY A 185 -13.42 -8.01 -15.42
CA GLY A 185 -12.16 -7.26 -15.45
C GLY A 185 -12.00 -6.32 -16.64
N ALA A 186 -13.09 -5.87 -17.27
CA ALA A 186 -13.03 -5.10 -18.51
C ALA A 186 -12.61 -3.63 -18.34
N LEU A 187 -12.79 -3.05 -17.14
CA LEU A 187 -12.58 -1.62 -16.89
C LEU A 187 -11.17 -1.10 -17.23
N PRO A 188 -10.05 -1.80 -16.94
CA PRO A 188 -8.72 -1.32 -17.31
C PRO A 188 -8.54 -1.11 -18.83
N ALA A 189 -9.10 -2.00 -19.65
CA ALA A 189 -9.05 -1.87 -21.12
C ALA A 189 -9.80 -0.62 -21.60
N VAL A 190 -10.97 -0.34 -21.00
CA VAL A 190 -11.74 0.88 -21.27
C VAL A 190 -10.94 2.12 -20.90
N VAL A 191 -10.38 2.17 -19.68
CA VAL A 191 -9.63 3.34 -19.21
C VAL A 191 -8.39 3.57 -20.06
N ALA A 192 -7.62 2.53 -20.37
CA ALA A 192 -6.42 2.62 -21.21
C ALA A 192 -6.72 3.12 -22.63
N GLY A 193 -7.91 2.84 -23.17
CA GLY A 193 -8.35 3.39 -24.46
C GLY A 193 -8.69 4.89 -24.45
N LEU A 194 -8.80 5.51 -23.27
CA LEU A 194 -9.26 6.90 -23.10
C LEU A 194 -8.16 7.89 -22.67
N VAL A 195 -6.98 7.38 -22.30
CA VAL A 195 -5.89 8.12 -21.66
C VAL A 195 -4.54 7.79 -22.28
N SER A 196 -3.58 8.69 -22.13
CA SER A 196 -2.18 8.45 -22.52
C SER A 196 -1.31 7.94 -21.38
N ALA A 197 -1.80 8.00 -20.14
CA ALA A 197 -1.09 7.52 -18.96
C ALA A 197 -1.08 5.99 -18.90
N PRO A 198 -0.01 5.35 -18.40
CA PRO A 198 0.00 3.92 -18.16
C PRO A 198 -1.04 3.52 -17.10
N VAL A 199 -1.64 2.35 -17.31
CA VAL A 199 -2.66 1.76 -16.43
C VAL A 199 -2.08 0.56 -15.70
N VAL A 200 -2.10 0.59 -14.37
CA VAL A 200 -1.82 -0.56 -13.52
C VAL A 200 -3.15 -1.23 -13.17
N ALA A 201 -3.40 -2.38 -13.79
CA ALA A 201 -4.61 -3.15 -13.59
C ALA A 201 -4.49 -4.07 -12.37
N VAL A 202 -5.44 -3.95 -11.43
CA VAL A 202 -5.53 -4.76 -10.22
C VAL A 202 -6.82 -5.58 -10.29
N PRO A 203 -6.76 -6.86 -10.70
CA PRO A 203 -7.93 -7.72 -10.67
C PRO A 203 -8.35 -7.95 -9.22
N THR A 204 -9.65 -7.98 -8.94
CA THR A 204 -10.15 -8.34 -7.60
C THR A 204 -10.83 -9.71 -7.60
N SER A 205 -10.88 -10.35 -6.44
CA SER A 205 -11.64 -11.57 -6.21
C SER A 205 -13.16 -11.33 -6.15
N VAL A 206 -13.61 -10.08 -6.30
CA VAL A 206 -15.02 -9.70 -6.34
C VAL A 206 -15.67 -10.31 -7.59
N GLY A 207 -16.79 -11.00 -7.35
CA GLY A 207 -17.65 -11.55 -8.38
C GLY A 207 -18.23 -12.88 -7.97
N TYR A 208 -19.05 -13.47 -8.84
CA TYR A 208 -19.74 -14.73 -8.57
C TYR A 208 -19.62 -15.69 -9.75
N GLY A 209 -19.82 -16.98 -9.48
CA GLY A 209 -19.82 -18.04 -10.49
C GLY A 209 -18.53 -18.05 -11.32
N ALA A 210 -18.65 -17.63 -12.58
CA ALA A 210 -17.56 -17.62 -13.54
C ALA A 210 -16.43 -16.61 -13.27
N SER A 211 -16.51 -15.79 -12.21
CA SER A 211 -15.37 -14.96 -11.78
C SER A 211 -14.19 -15.81 -11.26
N PHE A 212 -14.47 -17.01 -10.73
CA PHE A 212 -13.47 -17.94 -10.16
C PHE A 212 -12.49 -17.26 -9.19
N GLY A 213 -13.01 -16.47 -8.25
CA GLY A 213 -12.18 -15.75 -7.27
C GLY A 213 -11.23 -14.74 -7.91
N GLY A 214 -11.63 -14.11 -9.03
CA GLY A 214 -10.85 -13.11 -9.74
C GLY A 214 -9.98 -13.64 -10.87
N VAL A 215 -9.92 -14.96 -11.09
CA VAL A 215 -9.15 -15.54 -12.22
C VAL A 215 -9.69 -15.06 -13.56
N ALA A 216 -11.01 -14.92 -13.72
CA ALA A 216 -11.58 -14.38 -14.95
C ALA A 216 -11.14 -12.93 -15.20
N ALA A 217 -11.21 -12.08 -14.17
CA ALA A 217 -10.75 -10.69 -14.24
C ALA A 217 -9.25 -10.62 -14.56
N LEU A 218 -8.42 -11.42 -13.89
CA LEU A 218 -6.97 -11.49 -14.16
C LEU A 218 -6.67 -11.86 -15.62
N LEU A 219 -7.28 -12.93 -16.13
CA LEU A 219 -7.05 -13.37 -17.51
C LEU A 219 -7.59 -12.34 -18.51
N SER A 220 -8.71 -11.70 -18.23
CA SER A 220 -9.25 -10.61 -19.05
C SER A 220 -8.28 -9.44 -19.15
N MET A 221 -7.76 -8.98 -18.00
CA MET A 221 -6.79 -7.89 -17.94
C MET A 221 -5.46 -8.22 -18.63
N LEU A 222 -4.98 -9.47 -18.53
CA LEU A 222 -3.77 -9.93 -19.22
C LEU A 222 -3.94 -10.05 -20.74
N ASN A 223 -5.16 -10.36 -21.20
CA ASN A 223 -5.49 -10.46 -22.62
C ASN A 223 -5.95 -9.12 -23.23
N ALA A 224 -5.94 -8.04 -22.47
CA ALA A 224 -6.38 -6.74 -22.96
C ALA A 224 -5.48 -6.26 -24.12
N CYS A 225 -6.10 -5.85 -25.23
CA CYS A 225 -5.38 -5.35 -26.40
C CYS A 225 -4.97 -3.87 -26.29
N ALA A 226 -5.51 -3.14 -25.32
CA ALA A 226 -5.16 -1.74 -25.10
C ALA A 226 -3.72 -1.62 -24.61
N PRO A 227 -2.86 -0.84 -25.28
CA PRO A 227 -1.46 -0.68 -24.89
C PRO A 227 -1.35 0.08 -23.55
N GLY A 228 -0.21 -0.09 -22.88
CA GLY A 228 0.09 0.63 -21.64
C GLY A 228 -0.54 0.03 -20.38
N ILE A 229 -1.09 -1.18 -20.45
CA ILE A 229 -1.60 -1.92 -19.29
C ILE A 229 -0.50 -2.82 -18.70
N GLY A 230 -0.24 -2.68 -17.41
CA GLY A 230 0.52 -3.63 -16.60
C GLY A 230 -0.38 -4.25 -15.54
N VAL A 231 -0.37 -5.58 -15.40
CA VAL A 231 -1.28 -6.31 -14.49
C VAL A 231 -0.52 -6.78 -13.25
N VAL A 232 -1.10 -6.56 -12.06
CA VAL A 232 -0.60 -7.13 -10.79
C VAL A 232 -1.46 -8.32 -10.35
N ASN A 233 -1.05 -9.00 -9.27
CA ASN A 233 -1.79 -10.14 -8.75
C ASN A 233 -3.19 -9.77 -8.23
N ILE A 234 -4.06 -10.78 -8.09
CA ILE A 234 -5.43 -10.64 -7.59
C ILE A 234 -5.42 -9.99 -6.21
N ASP A 235 -6.29 -9.00 -6.09
CA ASP A 235 -6.50 -8.12 -4.97
C ASP A 235 -5.25 -7.35 -4.49
N ASN A 236 -4.14 -7.34 -5.24
CA ASN A 236 -2.87 -6.75 -4.82
C ASN A 236 -2.87 -5.21 -4.95
N GLY A 237 -3.69 -4.54 -4.13
CA GLY A 237 -3.79 -3.09 -4.07
C GLY A 237 -2.45 -2.44 -3.71
N TYR A 238 -1.71 -3.05 -2.78
CA TYR A 238 -0.34 -2.65 -2.46
C TYR A 238 0.56 -2.60 -3.72
N GLY A 239 0.65 -3.70 -4.47
CA GLY A 239 1.47 -3.77 -5.67
C GLY A 239 1.01 -2.78 -6.75
N GLY A 240 -0.31 -2.61 -6.90
CA GLY A 240 -0.90 -1.65 -7.83
C GLY A 240 -0.51 -0.21 -7.50
N GLY A 241 -0.75 0.22 -6.27
CA GLY A 241 -0.37 1.55 -5.77
C GLY A 241 1.14 1.78 -5.78
N HIS A 242 1.92 0.74 -5.47
CA HIS A 242 3.38 0.82 -5.45
C HIS A 242 3.98 1.05 -6.84
N LEU A 243 3.57 0.26 -7.82
CA LEU A 243 4.04 0.41 -9.19
C LEU A 243 3.61 1.77 -9.77
N ALA A 244 2.36 2.17 -9.57
CA ALA A 244 1.88 3.48 -10.01
C ALA A 244 2.67 4.63 -9.37
N ALA A 245 3.04 4.50 -8.09
CA ALA A 245 3.83 5.52 -7.41
C ALA A 245 5.27 5.65 -7.95
N GLN A 246 5.88 4.54 -8.37
CA GLN A 246 7.18 4.56 -9.03
C GLN A 246 7.11 5.21 -10.41
N ILE A 247 6.10 4.87 -11.21
CA ILE A 247 5.86 5.51 -12.51
C ILE A 247 5.62 7.01 -12.34
N ALA A 248 4.87 7.39 -11.30
CA ALA A 248 4.54 8.76 -11.02
C ALA A 248 5.67 9.56 -10.36
N ALA A 249 6.79 8.93 -10.00
CA ALA A 249 7.91 9.62 -9.38
C ALA A 249 8.53 10.67 -10.31
N ASP A 250 9.15 11.68 -9.70
CA ASP A 250 9.99 12.64 -10.42
C ASP A 250 11.13 11.87 -11.13
N PRO A 251 11.49 12.26 -12.37
CA PRO A 251 12.67 11.70 -13.03
C PRO A 251 13.90 11.94 -12.15
N CYS A 252 14.77 10.93 -12.05
CA CYS A 252 16.06 11.05 -11.39
C CYS A 252 17.03 11.97 -12.15
#